data_AF-A0A0X3VU24-F1
#
_entry.id   AF-A0A0X3VU24-F1
#
_cell.length_a   1.000
_cell.length_b   1.000
_cell.length_c   1.000
_cell.angle_alpha   90.00
_cell.angle_beta   90.00
_cell.angle_gamma   90.00
#
_symmetry.space_group_name_H-M   'P 1'
#
loop_
_entity.id
_entity.type
_entity.pdbx_description
1 polymer ?
#
loop_
_entity_poly.entity_id
_entity_poly.type
_entity_poly.pdbx_seq_one_letter_code
_entity_poly.pdbx_strand_id
1 'polypeptide(L)'
;MSPGPQRPVRLEVHAREPFAEAYRFTGIGAYEVLTATAHYAVDPKAAANRAIPDLDLVPPDVTGKVCFSGDVEILRPVDGGRGRLFFDWGNRGNKRAVQYFCDAPHTNRPRTLADAGNGYLMRRGYTIVFGAWQGDLGCCSTCPWRDEARSPCAA
;
A
#
# COMPACT_ATOMS: atom_id res chain seq x y z
N MET A 1 3.36 5.72 24.58
CA MET A 1 3.20 4.26 24.48
C MET A 1 3.61 3.85 23.08
N SER A 2 4.73 3.15 22.94
CA SER A 2 5.06 2.49 21.67
C SER A 2 4.09 1.33 21.45
N PRO A 3 3.60 1.10 20.22
CA PRO A 3 2.80 -0.09 19.95
C PRO A 3 3.61 -1.33 20.35
N GLY A 4 2.97 -2.27 21.06
CA GLY A 4 3.56 -3.57 21.37
C GLY A 4 3.95 -4.32 20.09
N PRO A 5 4.76 -5.39 20.17
CA PRO A 5 5.26 -6.10 19.00
C PRO A 5 4.11 -6.55 18.10
N GLN A 6 3.96 -5.89 16.95
CA GLN A 6 3.05 -6.31 15.90
C GLN A 6 3.72 -7.43 15.10
N ARG A 7 2.91 -8.40 14.65
CA ARG A 7 3.40 -9.46 13.78
C ARG A 7 3.93 -8.80 12.50
N PRO A 8 5.12 -9.17 12.00
CA PRO A 8 5.66 -8.55 10.80
C PRO A 8 4.70 -8.75 9.62
N VAL A 9 4.58 -7.73 8.77
CA VAL A 9 3.82 -7.84 7.52
C VAL A 9 4.47 -8.92 6.65
N ARG A 10 3.68 -9.91 6.23
CA ARG A 10 4.13 -10.94 5.28
C ARG A 10 3.75 -10.48 3.87
N LEU A 11 4.73 -10.37 2.98
CA LEU A 11 4.49 -10.14 1.57
C LEU A 11 4.49 -11.48 0.83
N GLU A 12 3.37 -11.79 0.19
CA GLU A 12 3.24 -12.91 -0.73
C GLU A 12 3.46 -12.39 -2.15
N VAL A 13 4.63 -12.66 -2.72
CA VAL A 13 5.02 -12.15 -4.04
C VAL A 13 4.51 -13.10 -5.12
N HIS A 14 3.68 -12.57 -6.01
CA HIS A 14 3.07 -13.30 -7.12
C HIS A 14 3.88 -13.17 -8.41
N ALA A 15 4.46 -12.00 -8.63
CA ALA A 15 5.25 -11.71 -9.83
C ALA A 15 6.44 -10.80 -9.51
N ARG A 16 7.53 -11.00 -10.26
CA ARG A 16 8.70 -10.13 -10.29
C ARG A 16 9.06 -9.90 -11.75
N GLU A 17 9.08 -8.64 -12.17
CA GLU A 17 9.33 -8.26 -13.56
C GLU A 17 10.41 -7.17 -13.61
N PRO A 18 11.34 -7.19 -14.58
CA PRO A 18 12.23 -6.06 -14.79
C PRO A 18 11.41 -4.84 -15.21
N PHE A 19 11.70 -3.68 -14.61
CA PHE A 19 11.09 -2.42 -15.02
C PHE A 19 11.83 -1.86 -16.24
N ALA A 20 11.08 -1.36 -17.22
CA ALA A 20 11.61 -0.66 -18.39
C ALA A 20 12.72 -1.46 -19.10
N GLU A 21 12.48 -2.75 -19.35
CA GLU A 21 13.47 -3.65 -19.98
C GLU A 21 14.83 -3.65 -19.27
N ALA A 22 14.81 -3.58 -17.93
CA ALA A 22 16.00 -3.48 -17.08
C ALA A 22 16.87 -2.23 -17.34
N TYR A 23 16.26 -1.14 -17.81
CA TYR A 23 16.91 0.16 -17.92
C TYR A 23 17.59 0.54 -16.60
N ARG A 24 18.82 1.06 -16.70
CA ARG A 24 19.66 1.39 -15.54
C ARG A 24 19.66 2.89 -15.31
N PHE A 25 19.18 3.31 -14.14
CA PHE A 25 19.30 4.68 -13.71
C PHE A 25 20.71 4.93 -13.16
N THR A 26 21.39 5.98 -13.65
CA THR A 26 22.76 6.32 -13.26
C THR A 26 22.91 6.41 -11.75
N GLY A 27 23.89 5.69 -11.19
CA GLY A 27 24.20 5.66 -9.76
C GLY A 27 23.28 4.81 -8.89
N ILE A 28 22.17 4.26 -9.43
CA ILE A 28 21.20 3.45 -8.68
C ILE A 28 21.08 2.02 -9.23
N GLY A 29 21.13 1.86 -10.57
CA GLY A 29 21.00 0.57 -11.22
C GLY A 29 19.61 0.30 -11.79
N ALA A 30 19.32 -0.97 -12.03
CA ALA A 30 18.04 -1.42 -12.60
C ALA A 30 16.94 -1.42 -11.54
N TYR A 31 15.70 -1.30 -12.03
CA TYR A 31 14.50 -1.40 -11.21
C TYR A 31 13.73 -2.68 -11.57
N GLU A 32 12.98 -3.19 -10.60
CA GLU A 32 12.01 -4.26 -10.77
C GLU A 32 10.64 -3.83 -10.24
N VAL A 33 9.59 -4.43 -10.79
CA VAL A 33 8.23 -4.35 -10.26
C VAL A 33 7.88 -5.68 -9.60
N LEU A 34 7.43 -5.61 -8.35
CA LEU A 34 6.86 -6.75 -7.62
C LEU A 34 5.35 -6.57 -7.52
N THR A 35 4.59 -7.60 -7.86
CA THR A 35 3.15 -7.68 -7.58
C THR A 35 2.96 -8.65 -6.42
N ALA A 36 2.30 -8.22 -5.35
CA ALA A 36 2.20 -9.01 -4.14
C ALA A 36 0.88 -8.74 -3.38
N THR A 37 0.53 -9.68 -2.50
CA THR A 37 -0.48 -9.46 -1.47
C THR A 37 0.22 -9.32 -0.11
N ALA A 38 -0.05 -8.21 0.58
CA ALA A 38 0.41 -7.95 1.93
C ALA A 38 -0.58 -8.54 2.93
N HIS A 39 -0.09 -9.39 3.83
CA HIS A 39 -0.86 -9.98 4.94
C HIS A 39 -0.38 -9.39 6.26
N TYR A 40 -1.30 -8.89 7.07
CA TYR A 40 -1.00 -8.27 8.35
C TYR A 40 -2.12 -8.51 9.36
N ALA A 41 -1.80 -8.38 10.64
CA ALA A 41 -2.77 -8.57 11.71
C ALA A 41 -2.61 -7.48 12.77
N VAL A 42 -3.72 -6.92 13.22
CA VAL A 42 -3.75 -5.83 14.19
C VAL A 42 -4.47 -6.26 15.45
N ASP A 43 -4.06 -5.69 16.59
CA ASP A 43 -4.77 -5.87 17.85
C ASP A 43 -5.99 -4.92 17.88
N PRO A 44 -7.24 -5.42 17.91
CA PRO A 44 -8.42 -4.57 17.93
C PRO A 44 -8.51 -3.69 19.19
N LYS A 45 -7.82 -4.07 20.27
CA LYS A 45 -7.81 -3.32 21.55
C LYS A 45 -6.67 -2.30 21.64
N ALA A 46 -5.76 -2.26 20.67
CA ALA A 46 -4.66 -1.31 20.68
C ALA A 46 -5.18 0.13 20.48
N ALA A 47 -4.67 1.07 21.29
CA ALA A 47 -5.10 2.47 21.25
C ALA A 47 -5.00 3.11 19.84
N ALA A 48 -3.99 2.71 19.05
CA ALA A 48 -3.80 3.19 17.68
C ALA A 48 -4.91 2.76 16.70
N ASN A 49 -5.62 1.67 17.01
CA ASN A 49 -6.64 1.08 16.13
C ASN A 49 -8.07 1.46 16.56
N ARG A 50 -8.24 2.19 17.66
CA ARG A 50 -9.57 2.53 18.22
C ARG A 50 -10.45 3.34 17.27
N ALA A 51 -9.84 4.06 16.32
CA ALA A 51 -10.55 4.85 15.32
C ALA A 51 -11.06 4.03 14.13
N ILE A 52 -10.65 2.76 14.00
CA ILE A 52 -11.09 1.88 12.92
C ILE A 52 -12.50 1.39 13.27
N PRO A 53 -13.54 1.76 12.50
CA PRO A 53 -14.90 1.36 12.77
C PRO A 53 -15.06 -0.16 12.64
N ASP A 54 -15.94 -0.72 13.47
CA ASP A 54 -16.36 -2.13 13.46
C ASP A 54 -15.24 -3.15 13.61
N LEU A 55 -14.02 -2.71 13.95
CA LEU A 55 -12.86 -3.58 14.10
C LEU A 55 -13.07 -4.63 15.21
N ASP A 56 -13.81 -4.27 16.25
CA ASP A 56 -14.17 -5.13 17.37
C ASP A 56 -15.28 -6.16 17.02
N LEU A 57 -15.98 -5.97 15.89
CA LEU A 57 -16.97 -6.92 15.39
C LEU A 57 -16.35 -8.04 14.55
N VAL A 58 -15.10 -7.88 14.11
CA VAL A 58 -14.42 -8.89 13.28
C VAL A 58 -13.92 -10.04 14.14
N PRO A 59 -14.27 -11.30 13.83
CA PRO A 59 -13.75 -12.46 14.56
C PRO A 59 -12.22 -12.51 14.51
N PRO A 60 -11.54 -12.54 15.67
CA PRO A 60 -10.08 -12.59 15.70
C PRO A 60 -9.55 -14.00 15.39
N ASP A 61 -8.28 -14.07 15.03
CA ASP A 61 -7.54 -15.32 14.88
C ASP A 61 -7.21 -15.96 16.24
N VAL A 62 -6.53 -17.12 16.21
CA VAL A 62 -6.09 -17.84 17.42
C VAL A 62 -5.14 -17.04 18.33
N THR A 63 -4.59 -15.93 17.83
CA THR A 63 -3.72 -15.02 18.58
C THR A 63 -4.48 -13.81 19.15
N GLY A 64 -5.81 -13.75 18.94
CA GLY A 64 -6.65 -12.65 19.37
C GLY A 64 -6.52 -11.38 18.50
N LYS A 65 -5.95 -11.50 17.29
CA LYS A 65 -5.76 -10.37 16.37
C LYS A 65 -6.72 -10.46 15.18
N VAL A 66 -7.06 -9.31 14.61
CA VAL A 66 -7.84 -9.24 13.37
C VAL A 66 -6.88 -9.26 12.19
N CYS A 67 -7.09 -10.21 11.27
CA CYS A 67 -6.27 -10.40 10.09
C CYS A 67 -6.80 -9.62 8.88
N PHE A 68 -5.89 -9.01 8.14
CA PHE A 68 -6.15 -8.24 6.93
C PHE A 68 -5.23 -8.71 5.81
N SER A 69 -5.71 -8.56 4.59
CA SER A 69 -4.90 -8.68 3.39
C SER A 69 -5.20 -7.55 2.41
N GLY A 70 -4.23 -7.21 1.57
CA GLY A 70 -4.42 -6.21 0.53
C GLY A 70 -3.34 -6.29 -0.54
N ASP A 71 -3.72 -5.96 -1.77
CA ASP A 71 -2.80 -5.97 -2.90
C ASP A 71 -1.87 -4.76 -2.89
N VAL A 72 -0.62 -5.02 -3.22
CA VAL A 72 0.44 -4.01 -3.35
C VAL A 72 1.24 -4.24 -4.61
N GLU A 73 1.65 -3.15 -5.25
CA GLU A 73 2.68 -3.18 -6.29
C GLU A 73 3.89 -2.36 -5.83
N ILE A 74 5.08 -2.92 -5.99
CA ILE A 74 6.33 -2.34 -5.49
C ILE A 74 7.28 -2.12 -6.65
N LEU A 75 7.59 -0.87 -6.98
CA LEU A 75 8.64 -0.50 -7.91
C LEU A 75 9.91 -0.14 -7.12
N ARG A 76 10.94 -0.98 -7.20
CA ARG A 76 12.15 -0.85 -6.36
C ARG A 76 13.45 -1.04 -7.14
N PRO A 77 14.57 -0.49 -6.64
CA PRO A 77 15.90 -0.89 -7.08
C PRO A 77 16.18 -2.37 -6.79
N VAL A 78 16.82 -3.04 -7.74
CA VAL A 78 17.27 -4.43 -7.60
C VAL A 78 18.39 -4.53 -6.57
N ASP A 79 19.43 -3.70 -6.72
CA ASP A 79 20.70 -3.79 -5.97
C ASP A 79 20.68 -3.03 -4.63
N GLY A 80 19.49 -2.64 -4.16
CA GLY A 80 19.33 -1.83 -2.95
C GLY A 80 19.39 -0.33 -3.24
N GLY A 81 18.31 0.37 -2.89
CA GLY A 81 18.16 1.80 -3.08
C GLY A 81 18.66 2.63 -1.91
N ARG A 82 18.11 3.84 -1.78
CA ARG A 82 18.43 4.77 -0.69
C ARG A 82 17.85 4.38 0.68
N GLY A 83 17.24 3.21 0.81
CA GLY A 83 16.54 2.76 2.02
C GLY A 83 15.31 3.60 2.39
N ARG A 84 14.69 4.31 1.43
CA ARG A 84 13.49 5.12 1.67
C ARG A 84 12.34 4.69 0.78
N LEU A 85 11.16 4.70 1.38
CA LEU A 85 9.89 4.37 0.77
C LEU A 85 9.13 5.65 0.39
N PHE A 86 8.59 5.69 -0.82
CA PHE A 86 7.52 6.58 -1.22
C PHE A 86 6.24 5.74 -1.32
N PHE A 87 5.28 5.97 -0.42
CA PHE A 87 4.04 5.23 -0.40
C PHE A 87 2.94 6.03 -1.10
N ASP A 88 2.32 5.44 -2.11
CA ASP A 88 1.21 6.00 -2.86
C ASP A 88 -0.09 5.29 -2.48
N TRP A 89 -1.02 6.07 -1.97
CA TRP A 89 -2.34 5.60 -1.66
C TRP A 89 -3.20 5.65 -2.92
N GLY A 90 -3.51 4.49 -3.48
CA GLY A 90 -4.19 4.38 -4.77
C GLY A 90 -5.43 5.27 -4.83
N ASN A 91 -5.38 6.35 -5.62
CA ASN A 91 -6.45 7.35 -5.65
C ASN A 91 -7.58 6.87 -6.56
N ARG A 92 -8.65 6.32 -5.96
CA ARG A 92 -9.74 5.66 -6.68
C ARG A 92 -9.22 4.62 -7.67
N GLY A 93 -8.28 3.79 -7.20
CA GLY A 93 -7.60 2.76 -8.00
C GLY A 93 -6.47 3.27 -8.89
N ASN A 94 -6.13 4.57 -8.86
CA ASN A 94 -5.08 5.12 -9.70
C ASN A 94 -3.72 5.21 -9.00
N LYS A 95 -2.66 4.78 -9.70
CA LYS A 95 -1.26 4.98 -9.33
C LYS A 95 -0.83 6.37 -9.78
N ARG A 96 -0.61 7.28 -8.83
CA ARG A 96 -0.42 8.71 -9.09
C ARG A 96 0.98 9.22 -8.78
N ALA A 97 1.75 8.51 -7.96
CA ALA A 97 3.07 8.96 -7.55
C ALA A 97 4.00 9.21 -8.74
N VAL A 98 4.16 8.23 -9.63
CA VAL A 98 5.06 8.39 -10.78
C VAL A 98 4.54 9.43 -11.76
N GLN A 99 3.22 9.51 -11.95
CA GLN A 99 2.58 10.54 -12.77
C GLN A 99 2.95 11.96 -12.30
N TYR A 100 2.72 12.27 -11.03
CA TYR A 100 2.87 13.64 -10.53
C TYR A 100 4.30 14.01 -10.15
N PHE A 101 5.10 13.07 -9.64
CA PHE A 101 6.46 13.38 -9.16
C PHE A 101 7.54 13.13 -10.20
N CYS A 102 7.24 12.36 -11.25
CA CYS A 102 8.16 12.11 -12.35
C CYS A 102 7.66 12.66 -13.69
N ASP A 103 6.60 13.47 -13.75
CA ASP A 103 6.01 13.96 -15.01
C ASP A 103 5.72 12.83 -16.03
N ALA A 104 5.30 11.67 -15.53
CA ALA A 104 5.05 10.49 -16.35
C ALA A 104 3.62 10.49 -16.94
N PRO A 105 3.40 9.81 -18.08
CA PRO A 105 2.04 9.55 -18.55
C PRO A 105 1.24 8.79 -17.49
N HIS A 106 -0.08 9.00 -17.50
CA HIS A 106 -0.97 8.29 -16.59
C HIS A 106 -1.05 6.80 -16.97
N THR A 107 -0.80 5.92 -15.99
CA THR A 107 -0.97 4.47 -16.14
C THR A 107 -1.13 3.80 -14.78
N ASN A 108 -1.92 2.73 -14.72
CA ASN A 108 -1.99 1.84 -13.54
C ASN A 108 -1.08 0.62 -13.67
N ARG A 109 -0.26 0.56 -14.73
CA ARG A 109 0.69 -0.53 -14.97
C ARG A 109 2.03 0.05 -15.49
N PRO A 110 2.81 0.74 -14.63
CA PRO A 110 4.10 1.29 -15.05
C PRO A 110 5.08 0.15 -15.33
N ARG A 111 5.46 -0.03 -16.61
CA ARG A 111 6.34 -1.12 -17.05
C ARG A 111 7.41 -0.68 -18.04
N THR A 112 7.20 0.43 -18.74
CA THR A 112 8.09 0.93 -19.79
C THR A 112 8.95 2.09 -19.30
N LEU A 113 9.98 2.45 -20.07
CA LEU A 113 10.79 3.65 -19.76
C LEU A 113 9.95 4.93 -19.84
N ALA A 114 8.97 5.00 -20.75
CA ALA A 114 8.05 6.14 -20.84
C ALA A 114 7.24 6.29 -19.55
N ASP A 115 6.83 5.19 -18.91
CA ASP A 115 6.10 5.21 -17.63
C ASP A 115 6.96 5.70 -16.47
N ALA A 116 8.28 5.76 -16.61
CA ALA A 116 9.14 6.40 -15.62
C ALA A 116 9.06 7.94 -15.68
N GLY A 117 8.53 8.49 -16.78
CA GLY A 117 8.55 9.90 -17.10
C GLY A 117 9.98 10.45 -17.09
N ASN A 118 10.14 11.59 -16.45
CA ASN A 118 11.44 12.14 -16.18
C ASN A 118 12.28 11.23 -15.25
N GLY A 119 11.75 10.29 -14.44
CA GLY A 119 12.53 9.38 -13.58
C GLY A 119 13.06 9.94 -12.25
N TYR A 120 12.50 11.06 -11.77
CA TYR A 120 12.95 11.79 -10.57
C TYR A 120 13.14 10.90 -9.33
N LEU A 121 12.15 10.05 -9.02
CA LEU A 121 12.18 9.15 -7.87
C LEU A 121 13.20 8.02 -8.07
N MET A 122 13.28 7.47 -9.28
CA MET A 122 14.15 6.34 -9.61
C MET A 122 15.63 6.72 -9.57
N ARG A 123 15.99 7.88 -10.12
CA ARG A 123 17.37 8.41 -10.04
C ARG A 123 17.85 8.73 -8.63
N ARG A 124 16.94 8.76 -7.66
CA ARG A 124 17.28 8.96 -6.24
C ARG A 124 17.25 7.65 -5.45
N GLY A 125 16.94 6.52 -6.07
CA GLY A 125 16.92 5.23 -5.40
C GLY A 125 15.74 5.01 -4.48
N TYR A 126 14.62 5.70 -4.68
CA TYR A 126 13.41 5.43 -3.90
C TYR A 126 12.81 4.07 -4.28
N THR A 127 12.28 3.38 -3.28
CA THR A 127 11.28 2.33 -3.48
C THR A 127 9.91 2.98 -3.47
N ILE A 128 9.08 2.68 -4.46
CA ILE A 128 7.72 3.22 -4.59
C ILE A 128 6.75 2.07 -4.36
N VAL A 129 5.82 2.23 -3.43
CA VAL A 129 4.78 1.22 -3.16
C VAL A 129 3.42 1.83 -3.45
N PHE A 130 2.63 1.12 -4.24
CA PHE A 130 1.24 1.43 -4.51
C PHE A 130 0.36 0.50 -3.68
N GLY A 131 -0.39 1.05 -2.73
CA GLY A 131 -1.35 0.31 -1.90
C GLY A 131 -2.79 0.69 -2.24
N ALA A 132 -3.67 -0.30 -2.37
CA ALA A 132 -5.03 -0.10 -2.92
C ALA A 132 -6.10 0.34 -1.91
N TRP A 133 -5.87 0.30 -0.59
CA TRP A 133 -6.92 0.48 0.42
C TRP A 133 -6.57 1.55 1.43
N GLN A 134 -7.47 2.52 1.76
CA GLN A 134 -7.33 3.65 2.73
C GLN A 134 -8.05 3.48 4.05
N GLY A 135 -7.30 3.27 5.13
CA GLY A 135 -7.86 3.03 6.46
C GLY A 135 -8.14 4.28 7.30
N ASP A 136 -7.58 5.44 6.94
CA ASP A 136 -7.76 6.70 7.67
C ASP A 136 -8.87 7.58 7.10
N LEU A 137 -9.59 7.11 6.08
CA LEU A 137 -10.87 7.72 5.66
C LEU A 137 -11.95 7.36 6.68
N GLY A 138 -11.92 8.02 7.83
CA GLY A 138 -12.93 7.86 8.86
C GLY A 138 -14.32 8.25 8.36
N CYS A 139 -15.35 7.61 8.92
CA CYS A 139 -16.72 8.06 8.70
C CYS A 139 -16.86 9.48 9.29
N CYS A 140 -17.16 10.45 8.43
CA CYS A 140 -17.31 11.87 8.78
C CYS A 140 -18.05 12.02 10.11
N SER A 141 -17.51 12.77 11.08
CA SER A 141 -18.13 12.95 12.41
C SER A 141 -19.55 13.54 12.33
N THR A 142 -19.87 14.22 11.23
CA THR A 142 -21.18 14.85 10.95
C THR A 142 -22.06 14.05 9.99
N CYS A 143 -21.74 12.79 9.69
CA CYS A 143 -22.60 11.96 8.85
C CYS A 143 -23.96 11.72 9.56
N PRO A 144 -25.10 12.19 9.01
CA PRO A 144 -26.41 12.08 9.67
C PRO A 144 -26.91 10.64 9.85
N TRP A 145 -26.34 9.70 9.10
CA TRP A 145 -26.78 8.31 8.98
C TRP A 145 -26.10 7.36 9.97
N ARG A 146 -25.43 7.87 11.01
CA ARG A 146 -24.68 7.04 11.96
C ARG A 146 -25.57 6.07 12.75
N ASP A 147 -26.85 6.40 12.91
CA ASP A 147 -27.80 5.58 13.67
C ASP A 147 -28.58 4.57 12.81
N GLU A 148 -28.47 4.62 11.47
CA GLU A 148 -29.23 3.76 10.55
C GLU A 148 -28.49 2.49 10.09
N ALA A 149 -27.24 2.30 10.52
CA ALA A 149 -26.48 1.08 10.29
C ALA A 149 -26.83 -0.03 11.31
N ARG A 150 -28.12 -0.32 11.52
CA ARG A 150 -28.55 -1.62 12.05
C ARG A 150 -28.92 -2.50 10.86
N SER A 151 -28.13 -3.55 10.63
CA SER A 151 -28.35 -4.54 9.57
C SER A 151 -29.80 -5.06 9.54
N PRO A 152 -30.44 -5.16 8.36
CA PRO A 152 -31.56 -6.06 8.16
C PRO A 152 -31.02 -7.42 7.70
N CYS A 153 -30.47 -8.20 8.63
CA CYS A 153 -30.32 -9.65 8.46
C CYS A 153 -31.04 -10.34 9.60
N ALA A 154 -32.37 -10.31 9.52
CA ALA A 154 -33.28 -11.22 10.19
C ALA A 154 -34.54 -11.35 9.32
N ALA A 155 -34.47 -12.23 8.33
CA ALA A 155 -35.59 -12.94 7.71
C ALA A 155 -35.02 -14.15 6.97
#